data_AF-A0A3M9X3I2-F1
#
_entry.id   AF-A0A3M9X3I2-F1
#
_cell.length_a   1.000
_cell.length_b   1.000
_cell.length_c   1.000
_cell.angle_alpha   90.00
_cell.angle_beta   90.00
_cell.angle_gamma   90.00
#
_symmetry.space_group_name_H-M   'P 1'
#
loop_
_entity.id
_entity.type
_entity.pdbx_description
1 polymer ?
#
loop_
_entity_poly.entity_id
_entity_poly.type
_entity_poly.pdbx_seq_one_letter_code
_entity_poly.pdbx_strand_id
1 'polypeptide(L)'
;MAKKLKVYQTSIGFFDLAVAAPSMKAAAEAWGSDPDIFKRGFAKETEDPKVVKATIAAPGVVLRRPVGSHEEFTEKAVLPRAPQDRAEGADGSKQADTKSDDKAKRNAAAAVERERKREALDRAKAEAERERAKKQRERMIAKANAALERARSRHEDAMNSIRQRREELDKDEAREEERWQREQQAHDDALKEAKA
;
A
#
# COMPACT_ATOMS: atom_id res chain seq x y z
N MET A 1 -34.76 -22.62 5.42
CA MET A 1 -34.70 -22.87 6.87
C MET A 1 -34.39 -21.55 7.57
N ALA A 2 -35.27 -21.07 8.45
CA ALA A 2 -35.03 -19.82 9.18
C ALA A 2 -33.86 -20.02 10.16
N LYS A 3 -32.77 -19.27 9.98
CA LYS A 3 -31.59 -19.35 10.86
C LYS A 3 -31.91 -18.68 12.20
N LYS A 4 -31.47 -19.30 13.31
CA LYS A 4 -31.65 -18.77 14.67
C LYS A 4 -31.07 -17.35 14.75
N LEU A 5 -31.91 -16.38 15.09
CA LEU A 5 -31.49 -14.99 15.25
C LEU A 5 -30.61 -14.87 16.49
N LYS A 6 -29.47 -14.21 16.32
CA LYS A 6 -28.51 -13.87 17.37
C LYS A 6 -28.46 -12.36 17.53
N VAL A 7 -28.18 -11.92 18.74
CA VAL A 7 -28.17 -10.49 19.07
C VAL A 7 -26.72 -10.04 19.18
N TYR A 8 -26.41 -9.02 18.40
CA TYR A 8 -25.09 -8.46 18.31
C TYR A 8 -25.12 -7.02 18.81
N GLN A 9 -24.08 -6.64 19.55
CA GLN A 9 -23.89 -5.30 20.06
C GLN A 9 -22.56 -4.75 19.54
N THR A 10 -22.55 -3.48 19.15
CA THR A 10 -21.34 -2.73 18.80
C THR A 10 -21.44 -1.33 19.37
N SER A 11 -20.29 -0.68 19.61
CA SER A 11 -20.26 0.74 19.95
C SER A 11 -19.63 1.49 18.78
N ILE A 12 -20.40 2.35 18.11
CA ILE A 12 -19.93 3.15 16.98
C ILE A 12 -20.16 4.62 17.31
N GLY A 13 -19.06 5.37 17.46
CA GLY A 13 -19.09 6.78 17.83
C GLY A 13 -19.67 7.00 19.23
N PHE A 14 -20.78 7.72 19.32
CA PHE A 14 -21.44 8.07 20.58
C PHE A 14 -22.58 7.13 20.97
N PHE A 15 -22.85 6.08 20.18
CA PHE A 15 -23.96 5.17 20.41
C PHE A 15 -23.50 3.71 20.54
N ASP A 16 -24.09 3.02 21.50
CA ASP A 16 -24.20 1.57 21.52
C ASP A 16 -25.36 1.18 20.59
N LEU A 17 -25.06 0.29 19.65
CA LEU A 17 -26.02 -0.23 18.68
C LEU A 17 -26.23 -1.71 18.97
N ALA A 18 -27.49 -2.14 18.92
CA ALA A 18 -27.87 -3.54 19.05
C ALA A 18 -28.79 -3.96 17.90
N VAL A 19 -28.57 -5.15 17.33
CA VAL A 19 -29.40 -5.70 16.26
C VAL A 19 -29.55 -7.22 16.42
N ALA A 20 -30.77 -7.72 16.21
CA ALA A 20 -31.02 -9.15 16.05
C ALA A 20 -30.84 -9.52 14.57
N ALA A 21 -29.83 -10.35 14.29
CA ALA A 21 -29.47 -10.74 12.93
C ALA A 21 -29.17 -12.25 12.84
N PRO A 22 -29.34 -12.88 11.67
CA PRO A 22 -29.08 -14.31 11.48
C PRO A 22 -27.59 -14.68 11.40
N SER A 23 -26.70 -13.69 11.26
CA SER A 23 -25.24 -13.89 11.23
C SER A 23 -24.49 -12.59 11.57
N MET A 24 -23.21 -12.70 11.97
CA MET A 24 -22.33 -11.55 12.21
C MET A 24 -22.24 -10.62 10.99
N LYS A 25 -22.21 -11.18 9.77
CA LYS A 25 -22.18 -10.38 8.53
C LYS A 25 -23.44 -9.54 8.36
N ALA A 26 -24.61 -10.11 8.62
CA ALA A 26 -25.88 -9.39 8.52
C ALA A 26 -26.00 -8.28 9.59
N ALA A 27 -25.42 -8.49 10.77
CA ALA A 27 -25.34 -7.45 11.79
C ALA A 27 -24.42 -6.30 11.38
N ALA A 28 -23.23 -6.61 10.82
CA ALA A 28 -22.31 -5.59 10.30
C ALA A 28 -22.96 -4.76 9.18
N GLU A 29 -23.68 -5.42 8.27
CA GLU A 29 -24.41 -4.76 7.17
C GLU A 29 -25.51 -3.83 7.70
N ALA A 30 -26.28 -4.25 8.72
CA ALA A 30 -27.29 -3.41 9.35
C ALA A 30 -26.69 -2.13 9.98
N TRP A 31 -25.46 -2.19 10.49
CA TRP A 31 -24.74 -1.04 11.01
C TRP A 31 -24.01 -0.22 9.95
N GLY A 32 -23.95 -0.69 8.70
CA GLY A 32 -23.14 -0.08 7.64
C GLY A 32 -21.63 -0.20 7.89
N SER A 33 -21.20 -1.28 8.56
CA SER A 33 -19.80 -1.54 8.89
C SER A 33 -19.25 -2.77 8.18
N ASP A 34 -17.92 -2.89 8.18
CA ASP A 34 -17.23 -4.04 7.59
C ASP A 34 -17.40 -5.29 8.47
N PRO A 35 -17.61 -6.50 7.88
CA PRO A 35 -17.68 -7.76 8.64
C PRO A 35 -16.49 -8.03 9.58
N ASP A 36 -15.32 -7.45 9.31
CA ASP A 36 -14.13 -7.57 10.17
C ASP A 36 -14.24 -6.83 11.52
N ILE A 37 -15.30 -6.05 11.76
CA ILE A 37 -15.55 -5.37 13.05
C ILE A 37 -15.61 -6.34 14.24
N PHE A 38 -16.10 -7.56 14.01
CA PHE A 38 -16.14 -8.63 15.02
C PHE A 38 -14.74 -9.19 15.32
N LYS A 39 -13.88 -9.33 14.30
CA LYS A 39 -12.50 -9.81 14.48
C LYS A 39 -11.63 -8.78 15.19
N ARG A 40 -11.91 -7.49 14.98
CA ARG A 40 -11.22 -6.38 15.65
C ARG A 40 -11.67 -6.17 17.10
N GLY A 41 -12.69 -6.89 17.55
CA GLY A 41 -13.20 -6.82 18.94
C GLY A 41 -14.10 -5.62 19.23
N PHE A 42 -14.52 -4.85 18.21
CA PHE A 42 -15.42 -3.70 18.39
C PHE A 42 -16.90 -4.09 18.45
N ALA A 43 -17.24 -5.29 17.97
CA ALA A 43 -18.58 -5.87 18.06
C ALA A 43 -18.54 -7.24 18.76
N LYS A 44 -19.56 -7.51 19.59
CA LYS A 44 -19.68 -8.75 20.38
C LYS A 44 -21.10 -9.34 20.29
N GLU A 45 -21.20 -10.66 20.37
CA GLU A 45 -22.48 -11.34 20.60
C GLU A 45 -22.90 -11.09 22.06
N THR A 46 -24.15 -10.67 22.29
CA THR A 46 -24.65 -10.33 23.63
C THR A 46 -25.93 -11.09 23.91
N GLU A 47 -25.97 -11.79 25.04
CA GLU A 47 -27.12 -12.57 25.51
C GLU A 47 -27.93 -11.84 26.60
N ASP A 48 -27.69 -10.53 26.79
CA ASP A 48 -28.40 -9.73 27.78
C ASP A 48 -29.93 -9.77 27.51
N PRO A 49 -30.74 -10.33 28.43
CA PRO A 49 -32.15 -10.59 28.20
C PRO A 49 -32.96 -9.31 27.88
N LYS A 50 -32.51 -8.13 28.35
CA LYS A 50 -33.17 -6.86 28.06
C LYS A 50 -32.96 -6.43 26.60
N VAL A 51 -31.73 -6.58 26.11
CA VAL A 51 -31.35 -6.25 24.73
C VAL A 51 -31.94 -7.25 23.75
N VAL A 52 -31.97 -8.53 24.13
CA VAL A 52 -32.57 -9.60 23.34
C VAL A 52 -34.08 -9.40 23.18
N LYS A 53 -34.79 -9.05 24.25
CA LYS A 53 -36.24 -8.76 24.17
C LYS A 53 -36.54 -7.58 23.25
N ALA A 54 -35.76 -6.51 23.33
CA ALA A 54 -35.95 -5.32 22.50
C ALA A 54 -35.64 -5.58 21.02
N THR A 55 -34.57 -6.32 20.73
CA THR A 55 -34.14 -6.62 19.35
C THR A 55 -34.95 -7.73 18.68
N ILE A 56 -35.51 -8.69 19.43
CA ILE A 56 -36.45 -9.69 18.89
C ILE A 56 -37.79 -9.05 18.52
N ALA A 57 -38.22 -8.00 19.22
CA ALA A 57 -39.45 -7.28 18.90
C ALA A 57 -39.38 -6.58 17.51
N ALA A 58 -38.16 -6.23 17.06
CA ALA A 58 -37.91 -5.59 15.76
C ALA A 58 -36.65 -6.19 15.09
N PRO A 59 -36.75 -7.40 14.50
CA PRO A 59 -35.59 -8.07 13.90
C PRO A 59 -35.07 -7.28 12.69
N GLY A 60 -33.76 -7.06 12.62
CA GLY A 60 -33.13 -6.27 11.56
C GLY A 60 -33.16 -4.75 11.75
N VAL A 61 -33.86 -4.24 12.77
CA VAL A 61 -33.81 -2.81 13.13
C VAL A 61 -32.68 -2.57 14.12
N VAL A 62 -31.86 -1.56 13.84
CA VAL A 62 -30.74 -1.18 14.70
C VAL A 62 -31.25 -0.28 15.81
N LEU A 63 -31.31 -0.81 17.02
CA LEU A 63 -31.61 -0.03 18.20
C LEU A 63 -30.37 0.73 18.66
N ARG A 64 -30.53 1.98 19.09
CA ARG A 64 -29.41 2.86 19.48
C ARG A 64 -29.60 3.36 20.91
N ARG A 65 -28.50 3.46 21.64
CA ARG A 65 -28.42 4.00 23.00
C ARG A 65 -27.15 4.87 23.14
N PRO A 66 -27.17 6.03 23.81
CA PRO A 66 -25.96 6.80 24.04
C PRO A 66 -24.97 6.04 24.95
N VAL A 67 -23.69 6.02 24.54
CA VAL A 67 -22.60 5.33 25.27
C VAL A 67 -22.47 5.95 26.67
N GLY A 68 -22.51 5.12 27.71
CA GLY A 68 -22.43 5.56 29.11
C GLY A 68 -23.78 5.77 29.81
N SER A 69 -24.90 5.52 29.14
CA SER A 69 -26.23 5.49 29.76
C SER A 69 -26.70 4.05 30.03
N HIS A 70 -27.47 3.85 31.12
CA HIS A 70 -28.17 2.60 31.41
C HIS A 70 -29.58 2.56 30.77
N GLU A 71 -29.84 3.43 29.80
CA GLU A 71 -31.15 3.54 29.16
C GLU A 71 -31.46 2.33 28.25
N GLU A 72 -32.74 2.16 27.93
CA GLU A 72 -33.20 1.07 27.08
C GLU A 72 -32.90 1.37 25.60
N PHE A 73 -32.53 0.32 24.86
CA PHE A 73 -32.26 0.40 23.42
C PHE A 73 -33.53 0.79 22.66
N THR A 74 -33.53 1.94 22.00
CA THR A 74 -34.71 2.50 21.30
C THR A 74 -34.40 2.75 19.81
N GLU A 75 -35.40 2.63 18.92
CA GLU A 75 -35.24 2.81 17.46
C GLU A 75 -34.88 4.26 17.05
N LYS A 76 -35.22 5.24 17.87
CA LYS A 76 -34.86 6.65 17.70
C LYS A 76 -34.22 7.16 18.98
N ALA A 77 -32.88 7.19 19.02
CA ALA A 77 -32.16 7.83 20.10
C ALA A 77 -32.45 9.34 20.07
N VAL A 78 -33.27 9.81 21.00
CA VAL A 78 -33.42 11.24 21.28
C VAL A 78 -32.10 11.70 21.90
N LEU A 79 -31.52 12.79 21.39
CA LEU A 79 -30.30 13.39 21.95
C LEU A 79 -30.55 13.73 23.43
N PRO A 80 -29.55 13.59 24.32
CA PRO A 80 -29.67 14.08 25.68
C PRO A 80 -30.00 15.58 25.66
N ARG A 81 -31.20 15.94 26.12
CA ARG A 81 -31.61 17.34 26.30
C ARG A 81 -30.83 17.87 27.50
N ALA A 82 -29.94 18.83 27.24
CA ALA A 82 -29.27 19.58 28.30
C ALA A 82 -30.33 20.22 29.23
N PRO A 83 -30.10 20.29 30.56
CA PRO A 83 -31.00 21.02 31.45
C PRO A 83 -31.01 22.49 31.04
N GLN A 84 -32.18 23.00 30.63
CA GLN A 84 -32.40 24.43 30.43
C GLN A 84 -32.67 25.06 31.80
N ASP A 85 -31.61 25.53 32.46
CA ASP A 85 -31.80 26.50 33.53
C ASP A 85 -32.05 27.88 32.91
N ARG A 86 -33.23 28.40 33.25
CA ARG A 86 -33.63 29.80 33.08
C ARG A 86 -32.59 30.69 33.75
N ALA A 87 -32.12 31.69 33.00
CA ALA A 87 -31.82 33.00 33.56
C ALA A 87 -32.04 34.04 32.47
N GLU A 88 -33.24 34.63 32.45
CA GLU A 88 -33.41 36.01 32.01
C GLU A 88 -32.50 36.89 32.87
N GLY A 89 -31.70 37.74 32.25
CA GLY A 89 -30.87 38.68 32.99
C GLY A 89 -29.93 39.51 32.13
N ALA A 90 -30.31 40.78 32.00
CA ALA A 90 -29.44 41.94 31.75
C ALA A 90 -28.92 42.16 30.32
N ASP A 91 -29.66 43.04 29.63
CA ASP A 91 -29.10 44.12 28.82
C ASP A 91 -27.88 44.76 29.52
N GLY A 92 -26.75 44.83 28.81
CA GLY A 92 -25.50 45.31 29.40
C GLY A 92 -24.27 45.26 28.47
N SER A 93 -24.00 46.40 27.84
CA SER A 93 -22.67 46.88 27.42
C SER A 93 -21.99 46.23 26.18
N LYS A 94 -22.16 46.92 25.05
CA LYS A 94 -21.55 46.70 23.73
C LYS A 94 -20.06 47.05 23.60
N GLN A 95 -19.24 46.87 24.66
CA GLN A 95 -17.84 47.33 24.64
C GLN A 95 -16.78 46.28 25.03
N ALA A 96 -17.14 45.01 25.24
CA ALA A 96 -16.19 43.94 25.53
C ALA A 96 -15.82 43.05 24.31
N ASP A 97 -16.60 43.08 23.21
CA ASP A 97 -16.44 42.15 22.09
C ASP A 97 -15.14 42.34 21.27
N THR A 98 -14.64 43.57 21.15
CA THR A 98 -13.52 43.89 20.24
C THR A 98 -12.20 43.23 20.64
N LYS A 99 -11.90 43.07 21.94
CA LYS A 99 -10.68 42.39 22.40
C LYS A 99 -10.72 40.87 22.21
N SER A 100 -11.91 40.28 22.25
CA SER A 100 -12.10 38.85 22.04
C SER A 100 -11.95 38.49 20.55
N ASP A 101 -12.48 39.33 19.67
CA ASP A 101 -12.34 39.23 18.21
C ASP A 101 -10.88 39.37 17.76
N ASP A 102 -10.11 40.28 18.34
CA ASP A 102 -8.68 40.43 18.03
C ASP A 102 -7.85 39.18 18.38
N LYS A 103 -8.15 38.55 19.52
CA LYS A 103 -7.50 37.30 19.93
C LYS A 103 -7.90 36.14 19.03
N ALA A 104 -9.17 36.07 18.63
CA ALA A 104 -9.67 35.07 17.68
C ALA A 104 -8.99 35.21 16.31
N LYS A 105 -8.85 36.45 15.79
CA LYS A 105 -8.16 36.75 14.53
C LYS A 105 -6.68 36.37 14.58
N ARG A 106 -5.96 36.65 15.67
CA ARG A 106 -4.55 36.23 15.85
C ARG A 106 -4.40 34.71 15.91
N ASN A 107 -5.30 34.01 16.59
CA ASN A 107 -5.29 32.56 16.66
C ASN A 107 -5.61 31.92 15.29
N ALA A 108 -6.55 32.49 14.53
CA ALA A 108 -6.86 32.06 13.18
C ALA A 108 -5.66 32.28 12.24
N ALA A 109 -4.99 33.44 12.31
CA ALA A 109 -3.78 33.72 11.55
C ALA A 109 -2.64 32.74 11.91
N ALA A 110 -2.45 32.45 13.21
CA ALA A 110 -1.46 31.47 13.66
C ALA A 110 -1.79 30.03 13.23
N ALA A 111 -3.07 29.66 13.13
CA ALA A 111 -3.50 28.36 12.63
C ALA A 111 -3.16 28.20 11.13
N VAL A 112 -3.46 29.22 10.32
CA VAL A 112 -3.11 29.26 8.88
C VAL A 112 -1.59 29.22 8.67
N GLU A 113 -0.81 29.92 9.51
CA GLU A 113 0.64 29.91 9.43
C GLU A 113 1.23 28.52 9.73
N ARG A 114 0.70 27.84 10.74
CA ARG A 114 1.08 26.45 11.08
C ARG A 114 0.73 25.48 9.97
N GLU A 115 -0.42 25.63 9.34
CA GLU A 115 -0.84 24.81 8.20
C GLU A 115 0.10 25.01 7.01
N ARG A 116 0.39 26.26 6.63
CA ARG A 116 1.35 26.58 5.56
C ARG A 116 2.74 26.00 5.83
N LYS A 117 3.21 26.04 7.07
CA LYS A 117 4.47 25.40 7.47
C LYS A 117 4.45 23.89 7.30
N ARG A 118 3.34 23.23 7.66
CA ARG A 118 3.18 21.78 7.47
C ARG A 118 3.20 21.42 5.99
N GLU A 119 2.43 22.13 5.17
CA GLU A 119 2.41 21.93 3.72
C GLU A 119 3.79 22.17 3.07
N ALA A 120 4.54 23.16 3.54
CA ALA A 120 5.90 23.42 3.05
C ALA A 120 6.85 22.26 3.40
N LEU A 121 6.76 21.72 4.63
CA LEU A 121 7.56 20.57 5.05
C LEU A 121 7.17 19.31 4.27
N ASP A 122 5.89 19.08 4.03
CA ASP A 122 5.41 17.92 3.28
C ASP A 122 5.82 18.01 1.80
N ARG A 123 5.77 19.21 1.20
CA ARG A 123 6.34 19.44 -0.14
C ARG A 123 7.84 19.18 -0.19
N ALA A 124 8.60 19.71 0.77
CA ALA A 124 10.04 19.49 0.83
C ALA A 124 10.40 18.00 0.99
N LYS A 125 9.64 17.25 1.81
CA LYS A 125 9.79 15.79 1.95
C LYS A 125 9.47 15.07 0.64
N ALA A 126 8.36 15.41 -0.01
CA ALA A 126 7.96 14.80 -1.27
C ALA A 126 8.99 15.05 -2.38
N GLU A 127 9.57 16.25 -2.45
CA GLU A 127 10.66 16.56 -3.37
C GLU A 127 11.93 15.77 -3.06
N ALA A 128 12.32 15.68 -1.78
CA ALA A 128 13.48 14.90 -1.37
C ALA A 128 13.29 13.40 -1.70
N GLU A 129 12.09 12.85 -1.53
CA GLU A 129 11.78 11.47 -1.91
C GLU A 129 11.81 11.27 -3.43
N ARG A 130 11.28 12.21 -4.21
CA ARG A 130 11.38 12.18 -5.68
C ARG A 130 12.83 12.19 -6.15
N GLU A 131 13.67 13.04 -5.57
CA GLU A 131 15.09 13.11 -5.91
C GLU A 131 15.85 11.83 -5.49
N ARG A 132 15.52 11.25 -4.33
CA ARG A 132 16.04 9.94 -3.94
C ARG A 132 15.61 8.85 -4.92
N ALA A 133 14.34 8.82 -5.31
CA ALA A 133 13.82 7.85 -6.26
C ALA A 133 14.50 7.98 -7.64
N LYS A 134 14.69 9.22 -8.13
CA LYS A 134 15.46 9.48 -9.36
C LYS A 134 16.89 8.96 -9.26
N LYS A 135 17.62 9.31 -8.19
CA LYS A 135 18.99 8.83 -7.96
C LYS A 135 19.07 7.30 -7.87
N GLN A 136 18.10 6.66 -7.23
CA GLN A 136 18.05 5.19 -7.19
C GLN A 136 17.81 4.60 -8.59
N ARG A 137 16.89 5.19 -9.37
CA ARG A 137 16.65 4.77 -10.76
C ARG A 137 17.90 4.94 -11.62
N GLU A 138 18.57 6.08 -11.54
CA GLU A 138 19.83 6.34 -12.25
C GLU A 138 20.92 5.35 -11.86
N ARG A 139 21.08 5.05 -10.56
CA ARG A 139 22.03 4.04 -10.08
C ARG A 139 21.72 2.65 -10.62
N MET A 140 20.44 2.26 -10.66
CA MET A 140 20.03 0.96 -11.20
C MET A 140 20.28 0.88 -12.71
N ILE A 141 20.00 1.95 -13.46
CA ILE A 141 20.32 2.05 -14.88
C ILE A 141 21.83 1.99 -15.11
N ALA A 142 22.62 2.76 -14.35
CA ALA A 142 24.07 2.75 -14.44
C ALA A 142 24.65 1.36 -14.13
N LYS A 143 24.14 0.68 -13.09
CA LYS A 143 24.53 -0.69 -12.75
C LYS A 143 24.19 -1.69 -13.87
N ALA A 144 23.00 -1.58 -14.47
CA ALA A 144 22.58 -2.43 -15.58
C ALA A 144 23.46 -2.21 -16.82
N ASN A 145 23.73 -0.95 -17.18
CA ASN A 145 24.59 -0.61 -18.31
C ASN A 145 26.04 -1.09 -18.07
N ALA A 146 26.58 -0.90 -16.86
CA ALA A 146 27.91 -1.41 -16.53
C ALA A 146 27.99 -2.94 -16.58
N ALA A 147 26.92 -3.65 -16.21
CA ALA A 147 26.86 -5.09 -16.33
C ALA A 147 26.80 -5.54 -17.80
N LEU A 148 26.03 -4.84 -18.63
CA LEU A 148 25.97 -5.08 -20.08
C LEU A 148 27.34 -4.88 -20.72
N GLU A 149 28.03 -3.79 -20.40
CA GLU A 149 29.34 -3.48 -20.97
C GLU A 149 30.39 -4.55 -20.61
N ARG A 150 30.41 -5.00 -19.35
CA ARG A 150 31.27 -6.12 -18.94
C ARG A 150 30.89 -7.44 -19.62
N ALA A 151 29.64 -7.64 -20.00
CA ALA A 151 29.24 -8.81 -20.77
C ALA A 151 29.70 -8.70 -22.23
N ARG A 152 29.63 -7.50 -22.82
CA ARG A 152 30.13 -7.23 -24.18
C ARG A 152 31.63 -7.44 -24.28
N SER A 153 32.42 -6.83 -23.39
CA SER A 153 33.88 -7.02 -23.37
C SER A 153 34.26 -8.50 -23.21
N ARG A 154 33.62 -9.24 -22.29
CA ARG A 154 33.86 -10.69 -22.16
C ARG A 154 33.51 -11.48 -23.43
N HIS A 155 32.44 -11.09 -24.11
CA HIS A 155 32.06 -11.72 -25.38
C HIS A 155 33.09 -11.41 -26.47
N GLU A 156 33.54 -10.17 -26.58
CA GLU A 156 34.57 -9.76 -27.53
C GLU A 156 35.89 -10.49 -27.28
N ASP A 157 36.34 -10.57 -26.03
CA ASP A 157 37.54 -11.31 -25.63
C ASP A 157 37.42 -12.80 -26.00
N ALA A 158 36.26 -13.41 -25.73
CA ALA A 158 36.00 -14.80 -26.10
C ALA A 158 36.01 -15.00 -27.62
N MET A 159 35.39 -14.08 -28.38
CA MET A 159 35.38 -14.12 -29.84
C MET A 159 36.76 -13.91 -30.45
N ASN A 160 37.57 -13.02 -29.86
CA ASN A 160 38.96 -12.80 -30.26
C ASN A 160 39.81 -14.06 -30.00
N SER A 161 39.63 -14.71 -28.84
CA SER A 161 40.30 -15.99 -28.55
C SER A 161 39.90 -17.08 -29.54
N ILE A 162 38.61 -17.19 -29.88
CA ILE A 162 38.13 -18.14 -30.89
C ILE A 162 38.75 -17.83 -32.26
N ARG A 163 38.82 -16.55 -32.65
CA ARG A 163 39.44 -16.14 -33.91
C ARG A 163 40.91 -16.53 -33.97
N GLN A 164 41.68 -16.25 -32.91
CA GLN A 164 43.09 -16.63 -32.83
C GLN A 164 43.28 -18.13 -32.97
N ARG A 165 42.47 -18.94 -32.27
CA ARG A 165 42.52 -20.41 -32.40
C ARG A 165 42.18 -20.88 -33.81
N ARG A 166 41.25 -20.22 -34.50
CA ARG A 166 40.96 -20.51 -35.91
C ARG A 166 42.15 -20.20 -36.79
N GLU A 167 42.78 -19.03 -36.62
CA GLU A 167 43.98 -18.67 -37.37
C GLU A 167 45.16 -19.62 -37.11
N GLU A 168 45.28 -20.18 -35.91
CA GLU A 168 46.26 -21.23 -35.61
C GLU A 168 45.93 -22.53 -36.33
N LEU A 169 44.67 -22.97 -36.30
CA LEU A 169 44.21 -24.15 -37.04
C LEU A 169 44.40 -24.00 -38.55
N ASP A 170 44.10 -22.84 -39.11
CA ASP A 170 44.29 -22.56 -40.54
C ASP A 170 45.78 -22.66 -40.93
N LYS A 171 46.70 -22.22 -40.04
CA LYS A 171 48.15 -22.37 -40.27
C LYS A 171 48.60 -23.82 -40.18
N ASP A 172 48.02 -24.59 -39.27
CA ASP A 172 48.33 -26.01 -39.13
C ASP A 172 47.79 -26.83 -40.31
N GLU A 173 46.60 -26.51 -40.80
CA GLU A 173 46.02 -27.06 -42.03
C GLU A 173 46.94 -26.76 -43.23
N ALA A 174 47.36 -25.50 -43.41
CA ALA A 174 48.26 -25.13 -44.49
C ALA A 174 49.62 -25.87 -44.42
N ARG A 175 50.14 -26.12 -43.22
CA ARG A 175 51.39 -26.88 -43.01
C ARG A 175 51.23 -28.35 -43.38
N GLU A 176 50.13 -28.99 -42.99
CA GLU A 176 49.88 -30.39 -43.35
C GLU A 176 49.62 -30.53 -44.85
N GLU A 177 48.90 -29.58 -45.45
CA GLU A 177 48.68 -29.58 -46.90
C GLU A 177 50.00 -29.42 -47.66
N GLU A 178 50.91 -28.54 -47.21
CA GLU A 178 52.25 -28.43 -47.79
C GLU A 178 53.06 -29.73 -47.62
N ARG A 179 52.99 -30.36 -46.44
CA ARG A 179 53.64 -31.66 -46.19
C ARG A 179 53.12 -32.72 -47.17
N TRP A 180 51.81 -32.82 -47.31
CA TRP A 180 51.17 -33.80 -48.19
C TRP A 180 51.49 -33.55 -49.66
N GLN A 181 51.49 -32.29 -50.11
CA GLN A 181 51.89 -31.92 -51.46
C GLN A 181 53.33 -32.34 -51.78
N ARG A 182 54.25 -32.16 -50.82
CA ARG A 182 55.64 -32.65 -50.97
C ARG A 182 55.71 -34.16 -51.06
N GLU A 183 54.91 -34.87 -50.27
CA GLU A 183 54.83 -36.34 -50.30
C GLU A 183 54.28 -36.85 -51.64
N GLN A 184 53.25 -36.20 -52.18
CA GLN A 184 52.73 -36.49 -53.53
C GLN A 184 53.77 -36.23 -54.62
N GLN A 185 54.46 -35.10 -54.58
CA GLN A 185 55.52 -34.77 -55.54
C GLN A 185 56.65 -35.81 -55.50
N ALA A 186 57.12 -36.17 -54.30
CA ALA A 186 58.17 -37.18 -54.14
C ALA A 186 57.74 -38.55 -54.70
N HIS A 187 56.48 -38.94 -54.47
CA HIS A 187 55.93 -40.16 -55.04
C HIS A 187 55.87 -40.12 -56.57
N ASP A 188 55.40 -39.02 -57.14
CA ASP A 188 55.31 -38.85 -58.60
C ASP A 188 56.68 -38.84 -59.26
N ASP A 189 57.68 -38.22 -58.63
CA ASP A 189 59.05 -38.21 -59.13
C ASP A 189 59.69 -39.61 -59.06
N ALA A 190 59.48 -40.36 -57.97
CA ALA A 190 59.92 -41.75 -57.87
C ALA A 190 59.26 -42.64 -58.95
N LEU A 191 57.98 -42.42 -59.26
CA LEU A 191 57.30 -43.13 -60.35
C LEU A 191 57.85 -42.79 -61.73
N LYS A 192 58.30 -41.54 -61.96
CA LYS A 192 58.93 -41.15 -63.22
C LYS A 192 60.31 -41.81 -63.37
N GLU A 193 61.10 -41.81 -62.31
CA GLU A 193 62.44 -42.42 -62.30
C GLU A 193 62.36 -43.93 -62.57
N ALA A 194 61.39 -44.64 -61.96
CA ALA A 194 61.20 -46.07 -62.21
C ALA A 194 60.73 -46.43 -63.63
N LYS A 195 60.23 -45.46 -64.40
CA LYS A 195 59.75 -45.63 -65.77
C LYS A 195 60.75 -45.17 -66.85
N ALA A 196 61.80 -44.46 -66.47
CA ALA A 196 62.87 -43.99 -67.35
C ALA A 196 63.89 -45.10 -67.61
#